data_AF-A0A976B167-F1
#
_entry.id   AF-A0A976B167-F1
#
_cell.length_a   1.000
_cell.length_b   1.000
_cell.length_c   1.000
_cell.angle_alpha   90.00
_cell.angle_beta   90.00
_cell.angle_gamma   90.00
#
_symmetry.space_group_name_H-M   'P 1'
#
loop_
_entity.id
_entity.type
_entity.pdbx_description
1 polymer ?
#
loop_
_entity_poly.entity_id
_entity_poly.type
_entity_poly.pdbx_seq_one_letter_code
_entity_poly.pdbx_strand_id
1 'polypeptide(L)'
;MFVLLTSRPGQFRTEPTDGMTAVEAYDYVFYGKPTARFVIAELAADTRIRIREEAPPGIVNLVSTRFLDKYATLEAARDALRQLASFGSMDIALVAVPVAADGRS
;
A
#
# COMPACT_ATOMS: atom_id res chain seq x y z
N MET A 1 -1.77 7.41 13.36
CA MET A 1 -2.69 6.35 12.86
C MET A 1 -2.03 5.67 11.68
N PHE A 2 -2.55 4.56 11.18
CA PHE A 2 -1.96 3.81 10.07
C PHE A 2 -2.96 3.69 8.93
N VAL A 3 -2.46 3.66 7.69
CA VAL A 3 -3.23 3.41 6.47
C VAL A 3 -2.54 2.34 5.62
N LEU A 4 -3.33 1.62 4.84
CA LEU A 4 -2.84 0.69 3.83
C LEU A 4 -2.82 1.36 2.46
N LEU A 5 -1.65 1.41 1.85
CA LEU A 5 -1.47 1.89 0.48
C LEU A 5 -1.25 0.68 -0.43
N THR A 6 -2.02 0.60 -1.51
CA THR A 6 -1.90 -0.50 -2.48
C THR A 6 -1.31 0.00 -3.77
N SER A 7 -0.43 -0.77 -4.38
CA SER A 7 0.09 -0.59 -5.73
C SER A 7 -0.14 -1.87 -6.53
N ARG A 8 -0.39 -1.74 -7.83
CA ARG A 8 -0.48 -2.87 -8.76
C ARG A 8 0.59 -2.69 -9.84
N PRO A 9 1.67 -3.51 -9.82
CA PRO A 9 2.73 -3.42 -10.81
C PRO A 9 2.20 -3.43 -12.25
N GLY A 10 2.70 -2.51 -13.08
CA GLY A 10 2.27 -2.35 -14.46
C GLY A 10 0.93 -1.62 -14.64
N GLN A 11 0.23 -1.26 -13.56
CA GLN A 11 -1.02 -0.49 -13.60
C GLN A 11 -0.87 0.85 -12.90
N PHE A 12 -0.59 0.83 -11.59
CA PHE A 12 -0.40 2.05 -10.82
C PHE A 12 0.44 1.82 -9.58
N ARG A 13 1.08 2.90 -9.15
CA ARG A 13 1.85 3.00 -7.91
C ARG A 13 1.22 4.03 -7.00
N THR A 14 1.02 3.66 -5.74
CA THR A 14 0.62 4.57 -4.68
C THR A 14 1.83 4.92 -3.84
N GLU A 15 2.08 6.22 -3.70
CA GLU A 15 3.21 6.76 -2.98
C GLU A 15 2.71 7.59 -1.78
N PRO A 16 3.35 7.43 -0.61
CA PRO A 16 3.16 8.37 0.49
C PRO A 16 3.60 9.76 0.05
N THR A 17 2.95 10.80 0.59
CA THR A 17 3.40 12.19 0.42
C THR A 17 3.75 12.79 1.79
N ASP A 18 4.06 14.07 1.82
CA ASP A 18 4.44 14.77 3.04
C ASP A 18 3.42 14.55 4.19
N GLY A 19 3.95 14.23 5.37
CA GLY A 19 3.16 13.88 6.55
C GLY A 19 2.82 12.39 6.68
N MET A 20 3.39 11.54 5.82
CA MET A 20 3.27 10.09 5.89
C MET A 20 4.64 9.42 5.94
N THR A 21 4.77 8.39 6.76
CA THR A 21 6.00 7.58 6.86
C THR A 21 5.66 6.14 6.55
N ALA A 22 6.23 5.58 5.48
CA ALA A 22 6.08 4.15 5.20
C ALA A 22 6.85 3.35 6.27
N VAL A 23 6.17 2.39 6.91
CA VAL A 23 6.74 1.60 8.02
C VAL A 23 6.96 0.14 7.65
N GLU A 24 6.07 -0.44 6.83
CA GLU A 24 6.19 -1.82 6.37
C GLU A 24 5.72 -1.95 4.93
N ALA A 25 6.28 -2.91 4.20
CA ALA A 25 5.88 -3.23 2.85
C ALA A 25 5.80 -4.74 2.64
N TYR A 26 4.82 -5.17 1.85
CA TYR A 26 4.53 -6.56 1.55
C TYR A 26 4.18 -6.74 0.08
N ASP A 27 4.78 -7.71 -0.58
CA ASP A 27 4.30 -8.20 -1.86
C ASP A 27 3.18 -9.22 -1.63
N TYR A 28 2.05 -8.96 -2.28
CA TYR A 28 0.93 -9.89 -2.36
C TYR A 28 1.17 -10.83 -3.53
N VAL A 29 1.44 -12.09 -3.19
CA VAL A 29 1.77 -13.14 -4.14
C VAL A 29 0.54 -14.02 -4.32
N PHE A 30 -0.02 -14.00 -5.52
CA PHE A 30 -1.17 -14.81 -5.92
C PHE A 30 -0.70 -15.93 -6.84
N TYR A 31 -0.85 -17.20 -6.42
CA TYR A 31 -0.39 -18.37 -7.16
C TYR A 31 1.07 -18.22 -7.66
N GLY A 32 1.97 -17.85 -6.74
CA GLY A 32 3.40 -17.69 -7.00
C GLY A 32 3.80 -16.42 -7.77
N LYS A 33 2.85 -15.53 -8.11
CA LYS A 33 3.13 -14.28 -8.82
C LYS A 33 2.84 -13.06 -7.96
N PRO A 34 3.78 -12.12 -7.78
CA PRO A 34 3.49 -10.83 -7.16
C PRO A 34 2.50 -10.05 -8.03
N THR A 35 1.29 -9.79 -7.52
CA THR A 35 0.23 -9.09 -8.26
C THR A 35 -0.09 -7.72 -7.68
N ALA A 36 0.26 -7.48 -6.42
CA ALA A 36 0.14 -6.19 -5.78
C ALA A 36 1.25 -5.99 -4.74
N ARG A 37 1.49 -4.74 -4.38
CA ARG A 37 2.32 -4.35 -3.24
C ARG A 37 1.48 -3.55 -2.26
N PHE A 38 1.53 -3.92 -1.00
CA PHE A 38 0.92 -3.18 0.09
C PHE A 38 2.00 -2.48 0.92
N VAL A 39 1.75 -1.24 1.28
CA VAL A 39 2.60 -0.47 2.20
C VAL A 39 1.73 -0.02 3.36
N ILE A 40 2.14 -0.34 4.58
CA ILE A 40 1.57 0.28 5.77
C ILE A 40 2.32 1.59 5.99
N ALA A 41 1.59 2.70 6.05
CA ALA A 41 2.16 4.00 6.33
C ALA A 41 1.55 4.59 7.61
N GLU A 42 2.42 5.13 8.46
CA GLU A 42 2.00 6.01 9.55
C GLU A 42 1.54 7.35 9.00
N LEU A 43 0.43 7.83 9.52
CA LEU A 43 -0.24 9.07 9.15
C LEU A 43 -0.41 9.93 10.41
N ALA A 44 0.25 11.10 10.41
CA ALA A 44 0.18 12.04 11.53
C ALA A 44 -1.11 12.87 11.53
N ALA A 45 -1.56 13.29 10.35
CA ALA A 45 -2.79 14.05 10.12
C ALA A 45 -3.33 13.77 8.71
N ASP A 46 -4.59 14.11 8.44
CA ASP A 46 -5.17 13.91 7.11
C ASP A 46 -4.41 14.71 6.04
N THR A 47 -4.03 14.01 4.96
CA THR A 47 -3.25 14.54 3.85
C THR A 47 -3.74 13.94 2.53
N ARG A 48 -2.87 13.83 1.53
CA ARG A 48 -3.12 13.15 0.27
C ARG A 48 -2.07 12.08 -0.01
N ILE A 49 -2.45 11.04 -0.73
CA ILE A 49 -1.53 10.08 -1.33
C ILE A 49 -1.38 10.41 -2.81
N ARG A 50 -0.24 10.08 -3.41
CA ARG A 50 -0.04 10.21 -4.86
C ARG A 50 -0.28 8.85 -5.51
N ILE A 51 -1.16 8.81 -6.50
CA ILE A 51 -1.35 7.63 -7.34
C ILE A 51 -0.85 7.96 -8.73
N ARG A 52 0.14 7.22 -9.21
CA ARG A 52 0.74 7.36 -10.54
C ARG A 52 0.43 6.12 -11.37
N GLU A 53 -0.17 6.28 -12.54
CA GLU A 53 -0.29 5.19 -13.50
C GLU A 53 1.10 4.79 -14.03
N GLU A 54 1.35 3.49 -14.10
CA GLU A 54 2.59 2.95 -14.67
C GLU A 54 2.45 2.70 -16.19
N ALA A 55 1.21 2.61 -16.70
CA ALA A 55 0.92 2.53 -18.13
C ALA A 55 0.60 3.91 -18.72
N PRO A 56 0.85 4.14 -20.03
CA PRO A 56 0.44 5.37 -20.71
C PRO A 56 -1.07 5.63 -20.56
N PRO A 57 -1.50 6.88 -20.30
CA PRO A 57 -0.71 8.11 -20.41
C PRO A 57 0.12 8.51 -19.17
N GLY A 58 0.10 7.72 -18.09
CA GLY A 58 0.93 7.97 -16.91
C GLY A 58 0.38 9.05 -15.99
N ILE A 59 -0.94 9.12 -15.83
CA ILE A 59 -1.61 10.17 -15.05
C ILE A 59 -1.18 10.10 -13.58
N VAL A 60 -1.02 11.27 -12.97
CA VAL A 60 -0.75 11.44 -11.54
C VAL A 60 -1.95 12.10 -10.87
N ASN A 61 -2.49 11.43 -9.86
CA ASN A 61 -3.62 11.91 -9.07
C ASN A 61 -3.24 12.06 -7.59
N LEU A 62 -3.83 13.06 -6.93
CA LEU A 62 -3.72 13.23 -5.48
C LEU A 62 -5.06 12.88 -4.83
N VAL A 63 -5.09 11.81 -4.05
CA VAL A 63 -6.30 11.30 -3.39
C VAL A 63 -6.21 11.58 -1.90
N SER A 64 -7.28 12.10 -1.29
CA SER A 64 -7.27 12.43 0.14
C SER A 64 -7.30 11.16 1.01
N THR A 65 -6.48 11.14 2.07
CA THR A 65 -6.44 10.02 3.03
C THR A 65 -7.74 9.83 3.81
N ARG A 66 -8.65 10.81 3.76
CA ARG A 66 -10.00 10.72 4.36
C ARG A 66 -10.84 9.57 3.79
N PHE A 67 -10.52 9.12 2.58
CA PHE A 67 -11.23 8.03 1.89
C PHE A 67 -10.60 6.66 2.16
N LEU A 68 -9.48 6.61 2.88
CA LEU A 68 -8.81 5.38 3.24
C LEU A 68 -9.28 4.91 4.61
N ASP A 69 -9.32 3.59 4.79
CA ASP A 69 -9.48 3.00 6.10
C ASP A 69 -8.30 3.38 7.00
N LYS A 70 -8.63 3.73 8.25
CA LYS A 70 -7.67 4.19 9.25
C LYS A 70 -7.59 3.17 10.37
N TYR A 71 -6.37 2.77 10.71
CA TYR A 71 -6.10 1.83 11.78
C TYR A 71 -5.43 2.56 12.94
N ALA A 72 -5.89 2.28 14.17
CA ALA A 72 -5.35 2.93 15.35
C ALA A 72 -3.91 2.49 15.65
N THR A 73 -3.59 1.23 15.37
CA THR A 73 -2.29 0.59 15.64
C THR A 73 -1.72 -0.07 14.39
N LEU A 74 -0.41 -0.32 14.40
CA LEU A 74 0.27 -1.04 13.33
C LEU A 74 -0.24 -2.48 13.23
N GLU A 75 -0.46 -3.13 14.38
CA GLU A 75 -1.03 -4.48 14.48
C GLU A 75 -2.41 -4.55 13.80
N ALA A 76 -3.28 -3.57 14.02
CA ALA A 76 -4.59 -3.54 13.37
C ALA A 76 -4.48 -3.42 11.84
N ALA A 77 -3.52 -2.65 11.32
CA ALA A 77 -3.26 -2.57 9.88
C ALA A 77 -2.70 -3.90 9.32
N ARG A 78 -1.82 -4.58 10.07
CA ARG A 78 -1.31 -5.91 9.71
C ARG A 78 -2.42 -6.95 9.68
N ASP A 79 -3.33 -6.92 10.65
CA ASP A 79 -4.45 -7.87 10.71
C ASP A 79 -5.43 -7.65 9.56
N ALA A 80 -5.75 -6.40 9.21
CA ALA A 80 -6.52 -6.09 8.01
C ALA A 80 -5.84 -6.60 6.74
N LEU A 81 -4.52 -6.44 6.61
CA LEU A 81 -3.76 -6.98 5.49
C LEU A 81 -3.80 -8.51 5.44
N ARG A 82 -3.66 -9.20 6.58
CA ARG A 82 -3.77 -10.67 6.68
C ARG A 82 -5.15 -11.16 6.28
N GLN A 83 -6.22 -10.45 6.68
CA GLN A 83 -7.59 -10.78 6.29
C GLN A 83 -7.80 -10.70 4.77
N LEU A 84 -7.17 -9.73 4.09
CA LEU A 84 -7.20 -9.65 2.63
C LEU A 84 -6.52 -10.87 1.98
N ALA A 85 -5.50 -11.43 2.63
CA ALA A 85 -4.75 -12.58 2.13
C ALA A 85 -5.34 -13.95 2.53
N SER A 86 -6.37 -14.00 3.37
CA SER A 86 -6.93 -15.25 3.89
C SER A 86 -8.23 -15.71 3.20
N PHE A 87 -8.52 -15.23 1.98
CA PHE A 87 -9.81 -15.51 1.33
C PHE A 87 -9.88 -16.92 0.72
N GLY A 88 -10.61 -17.82 1.39
CA GLY A 88 -10.97 -19.14 0.86
C GLY A 88 -9.80 -20.12 0.74
N SER A 89 -9.81 -20.94 -0.31
CA SER A 89 -8.76 -21.94 -0.60
C SER A 89 -7.71 -21.43 -1.59
N MET A 90 -7.60 -20.12 -1.78
CA MET A 90 -6.65 -19.53 -2.74
C MET A 90 -5.22 -19.57 -2.19
N ASP A 91 -4.26 -19.83 -3.07
CA ASP A 91 -2.83 -19.76 -2.75
C ASP A 91 -2.38 -18.29 -2.77
N ILE A 92 -2.39 -17.69 -1.58
CA ILE A 92 -2.02 -16.31 -1.35
C ILE A 92 -0.96 -16.25 -0.27
N ALA A 93 0.13 -15.52 -0.55
CA ALA A 93 1.15 -15.21 0.44
C ALA A 93 1.40 -13.69 0.52
N LEU A 94 1.69 -13.22 1.73
CA LEU A 94 2.22 -11.88 1.98
C LEU A 94 3.72 -12.02 2.26
N VAL A 95 4.55 -11.54 1.35
CA VAL A 95 6.01 -11.61 1.47
C VAL A 95 6.52 -10.25 1.90
N ALA A 96 7.13 -10.16 3.09
CA ALA A 96 7.73 -8.91 3.55
C ALA A 96 8.85 -8.46 2.59
N VAL A 97 8.84 -7.18 2.24
CA VAL A 97 9.86 -6.56 1.39
C VAL A 97 10.36 -5.28 2.03
N PRO A 98 11.58 -4.81 1.69
CA PRO A 98 12.05 -3.53 2.18
C PRO A 98 11.07 -2.42 1.81
N VAL A 99 10.80 -1.53 2.77
CA VAL A 99 10.17 -0.25 2.46
C VAL A 99 11.10 0.48 1.51
N ALA A 100 10.60 0.87 0.34
CA ALA A 100 11.39 1.68 -0.57
C ALA A 100 11.74 2.98 0.15
N ALA A 101 13.03 3.25 0.33
CA ALA A 101 13.49 4.52 0.87
C ALA A 101 12.90 5.64 0.01
N ASP A 102 12.19 6.56 0.67
CA ASP A 102 11.42 7.70 0.16
C ASP A 102 11.73 8.06 -1.30
N GLY A 103 10.67 8.14 -2.12
CA GLY A 103 10.69 8.40 -3.57
C GLY A 103 11.36 9.71 -3.99
N ARG A 104 12.67 9.80 -3.81
CA ARG A 104 13.57 10.73 -4.47
C ARG A 104 14.24 9.97 -5.60
N SER A 105 13.71 10.15 -6.80
CA SER A 105 14.46 10.04 -8.06
C SER A 105 14.27 11.36 -8.79
#